data_AF-A0A7J8P8H1-F1
#
_entry.id   AF-A0A7J8P8H1-F1
#
_cell.length_a   1.000
_cell.length_b   1.000
_cell.length_c   1.000
_cell.angle_alpha   90.00
_cell.angle_beta   90.00
_cell.angle_gamma   90.00
#
_symmetry.space_group_name_H-M   'P 1'
#
loop_
_entity.id
_entity.type
_entity.pdbx_description
1 polymer ?
#
loop_
_entity_poly.entity_id
_entity_poly.type
_entity_poly.pdbx_seq_one_letter_code
_entity_poly.pdbx_strand_id
1 'polypeptide(L)'
;DVALLTDGRFSGGSHGFVVGHICPEAQEGGPIGLVQNGDFISIDVQKRAINVELTDAELNERRKKWSPPPYKANRGVLHKYIKNVQPASVGCVTDE
;
A
#
# COMPACT_ATOMS: atom_id res chain seq x y z
N ASP A 1 -3.37 -20.64 9.11
CA ASP A 1 -3.83 -19.25 9.34
C ASP A 1 -3.08 -18.29 8.44
N VAL A 2 -3.73 -17.21 8.00
CA VAL A 2 -3.18 -16.24 7.04
C VAL A 2 -3.51 -14.80 7.48
N ALA A 3 -2.66 -13.85 7.11
CA ALA A 3 -2.89 -12.41 7.25
C ALA A 3 -3.16 -11.79 5.86
N LEU A 4 -3.99 -10.74 5.83
CA LEU A 4 -4.36 -10.00 4.62
C LEU A 4 -3.97 -8.53 4.76
N LEU A 5 -3.21 -8.02 3.81
CA LEU A 5 -2.69 -6.64 3.77
C LEU A 5 -3.03 -6.01 2.43
N THR A 6 -3.52 -4.77 2.42
CA THR A 6 -3.81 -4.02 1.18
C THR A 6 -3.68 -2.51 1.40
N ASP A 7 -3.29 -1.79 0.36
CA ASP A 7 -3.43 -0.34 0.24
C ASP A 7 -4.87 0.10 -0.08
N GLY A 8 -5.71 -0.84 -0.53
CA GLY A 8 -7.15 -0.67 -0.65
C GLY A 8 -7.90 -0.91 0.66
N ARG A 9 -9.07 -1.55 0.55
CA ARG A 9 -10.00 -1.77 1.67
C ARG A 9 -10.62 -3.16 1.61
N PHE A 10 -10.87 -3.75 2.78
CA PHE A 10 -11.61 -5.00 2.92
C PHE A 10 -13.06 -4.75 3.38
N SER A 11 -13.94 -5.72 3.12
CA SER A 11 -15.30 -5.77 3.65
C SER A 11 -15.49 -7.07 4.40
N GLY A 12 -15.91 -6.99 5.68
CA GLY A 12 -16.04 -8.15 6.56
C GLY A 12 -14.74 -8.55 7.27
N GLY A 13 -14.86 -9.15 8.45
CA GLY A 13 -13.74 -9.70 9.21
C GLY A 13 -13.46 -11.15 8.85
N SER A 14 -12.18 -11.51 8.70
CA SER A 14 -11.76 -12.91 8.67
C SER A 14 -11.38 -13.36 10.09
N HIS A 15 -11.06 -14.64 10.29
CA HIS A 15 -10.51 -15.14 11.56
C HIS A 15 -9.02 -14.81 11.77
N GLY A 16 -8.38 -14.06 10.85
CA GLY A 16 -6.98 -13.64 10.91
C GLY A 16 -6.79 -12.12 10.85
N PHE A 17 -5.53 -11.68 10.80
CA PHE A 17 -5.19 -10.26 10.66
C PHE A 17 -5.63 -9.71 9.31
N VAL A 18 -6.38 -8.61 9.32
CA VAL A 18 -6.85 -7.92 8.11
C VAL A 18 -6.54 -6.44 8.25
N VAL A 19 -5.65 -5.93 7.41
CA VAL A 19 -5.21 -4.52 7.43
C VAL A 19 -5.43 -3.91 6.05
N GLY A 20 -6.18 -2.81 6.02
CA GLY A 20 -6.37 -1.97 4.84
C GLY A 20 -5.75 -0.59 5.01
N HIS A 21 -5.89 0.25 3.98
CA HIS A 21 -5.44 1.65 3.95
C HIS A 21 -3.93 1.81 4.22
N ILE A 22 -3.10 0.83 3.83
CA ILE A 22 -1.65 0.96 3.93
C ILE A 22 -1.19 2.13 3.05
N CYS A 23 -0.44 3.06 3.65
CA CYS A 23 0.05 4.27 3.00
C CYS A 23 1.58 4.42 3.21
N PRO A 24 2.32 4.97 2.22
CA PRO A 24 1.86 5.29 0.86
C PRO A 24 1.43 4.05 0.07
N GLU A 25 0.50 4.21 -0.87
CA GLU A 25 -0.02 3.10 -1.68
C GLU A 25 1.04 2.57 -2.68
N ALA A 26 0.80 1.39 -3.25
CA ALA A 26 1.74 0.78 -4.20
C ALA A 26 1.93 1.62 -5.47
N GLN A 27 0.88 2.29 -5.95
CA GLN A 27 0.91 3.15 -7.15
C GLN A 27 1.86 4.35 -6.98
N GLU A 28 2.03 4.82 -5.73
CA GLU A 28 2.91 5.94 -5.35
C GLU A 28 4.31 5.46 -4.89
N GLY A 29 4.60 4.16 -5.03
CA GLY A 29 5.89 3.59 -4.68
C GLY A 29 6.08 3.40 -3.18
N GLY A 30 5.01 3.32 -2.40
CA GLY A 30 5.09 2.95 -0.99
C GLY A 30 5.73 1.57 -0.77
N PRO A 31 6.22 1.27 0.44
CA PRO A 31 6.90 -0.01 0.73
C PRO A 31 6.10 -1.26 0.32
N ILE A 32 4.76 -1.21 0.39
CA ILE A 32 3.88 -2.31 -0.05
C ILE A 32 4.06 -2.66 -1.53
N GLY A 33 4.42 -1.70 -2.39
CA GLY A 33 4.71 -1.92 -3.81
C GLY A 33 6.11 -2.51 -4.08
N LEU A 34 6.95 -2.66 -3.06
CA LEU A 34 8.32 -3.17 -3.15
C LEU A 34 8.47 -4.60 -2.60
N VAL A 35 7.42 -5.12 -1.95
CA VAL A 35 7.38 -6.47 -1.40
C VAL A 35 7.42 -7.50 -2.53
N GLN A 36 8.17 -8.57 -2.31
CA GLN A 36 8.35 -9.69 -3.24
C GLN A 36 7.94 -10.99 -2.55
N ASN A 37 7.59 -12.00 -3.35
CA ASN A 37 7.27 -13.32 -2.85
C ASN A 37 8.45 -13.88 -2.04
N GLY A 38 8.16 -14.34 -0.83
CA GLY A 38 9.16 -14.87 0.10
C GLY A 38 9.70 -13.88 1.12
N ASP A 39 9.38 -12.58 1.00
CA ASP A 39 9.70 -11.61 2.06
C ASP A 39 8.91 -11.94 3.34
N PHE A 40 9.58 -11.82 4.48
CA PHE A 40 8.94 -11.97 5.78
C PHE A 40 8.28 -10.66 6.20
N ILE A 41 7.03 -10.74 6.64
CA ILE A 41 6.27 -9.59 7.17
C ILE A 41 5.90 -9.90 8.61
N SER A 42 6.26 -9.00 9.51
CA SER A 42 5.88 -9.04 10.93
C SER A 42 4.74 -8.06 11.20
N ILE A 43 3.70 -8.53 11.90
CA ILE A 43 2.57 -7.71 12.37
C ILE A 43 2.60 -7.73 13.90
N ASP A 44 2.89 -6.58 14.51
CA ASP A 44 2.95 -6.43 15.96
C ASP A 44 1.87 -5.44 16.42
N VAL A 45 0.79 -5.97 17.00
CA VAL A 45 -0.35 -5.17 17.47
C VAL A 45 0.01 -4.34 18.69
N GLN A 46 0.90 -4.84 19.57
CA GLN A 46 1.30 -4.10 20.77
C GLN A 46 2.12 -2.88 20.40
N LYS A 47 3.03 -3.02 19.42
CA LYS A 47 3.81 -1.91 18.87
C LYS A 47 3.06 -1.08 17.83
N ARG A 48 1.89 -1.53 17.38
CA ARG A 48 1.11 -0.93 16.27
C ARG A 48 1.95 -0.79 15.00
N ALA A 49 2.72 -1.83 14.69
CA ALA A 49 3.70 -1.83 13.60
C ALA A 49 3.48 -2.99 12.64
N ILE A 50 3.72 -2.73 11.36
CA ILE A 50 3.81 -3.74 10.31
C ILE A 50 5.14 -3.50 9.62
N ASN A 51 6.04 -4.48 9.66
CA ASN A 51 7.37 -4.37 9.06
C ASN A 51 7.57 -5.47 8.04
N VAL A 52 8.24 -5.13 6.95
CA VAL A 52 8.87 -6.13 6.09
C VAL A 52 10.30 -6.30 6.60
N GLU A 53 10.74 -7.54 6.82
CA GLU A 53 12.06 -7.86 7.37
C GLU A 53 13.14 -7.72 6.28
N LEU A 54 13.27 -6.50 5.78
CA LEU A 54 14.28 -6.06 4.83
C LEU A 54 15.03 -4.87 5.43
N THR A 55 16.30 -4.78 5.13
CA THR A 55 17.10 -3.60 5.47
C THR A 55 16.67 -2.40 4.63
N ASP A 56 16.92 -1.19 5.14
CA ASP A 56 16.70 0.04 4.38
C ASP A 56 17.48 0.04 3.04
N ALA A 57 18.66 -0.58 3.01
CA ALA A 57 19.46 -0.71 1.80
C ALA A 57 18.74 -1.55 0.73
N GLU A 58 18.18 -2.71 1.10
CA GLU A 58 17.43 -3.57 0.19
C GLU A 58 16.16 -2.87 -0.32
N LEU A 59 15.41 -2.23 0.56
CA LEU A 59 14.22 -1.45 0.18
C LEU A 59 14.59 -0.31 -0.78
N ASN A 60 15.70 0.39 -0.53
CA ASN A 60 16.17 1.45 -1.41
C ASN A 60 16.62 0.93 -2.78
N GLU A 61 17.31 -0.22 -2.83
CA GLU A 61 17.68 -0.86 -4.10
C GLU A 61 16.46 -1.31 -4.91
N ARG A 62 15.42 -1.83 -4.25
CA ARG A 62 14.15 -2.15 -4.90
C ARG A 62 13.44 -0.89 -5.38
N ARG A 63 13.42 0.17 -4.57
CA ARG A 63 12.82 1.47 -4.91
C ARG A 63 13.46 2.10 -6.16
N LYS A 64 14.79 2.00 -6.32
CA LYS A 64 15.50 2.50 -7.51
C LYS A 64 15.09 1.78 -8.81
N LYS A 65 14.67 0.51 -8.70
CA LYS A 65 14.22 -0.31 -9.84
C LYS A 65 12.71 -0.21 -10.08
N TRP A 66 11.97 0.41 -9.15
CA TRP A 66 10.53 0.54 -9.25
C TRP A 66 10.15 1.67 -10.21
N SER A 67 9.15 1.40 -11.04
CA SER A 67 8.47 2.39 -11.86
C SER A 67 6.97 2.25 -11.66
N PRO A 68 6.22 3.38 -11.58
CA PRO A 68 4.78 3.31 -11.39
C PRO A 68 4.15 2.60 -12.59
N PRO A 69 3.25 1.62 -12.37
CA PRO A 69 2.48 1.04 -13.45
C PRO A 69 1.58 2.12 -14.07
N PRO A 70 1.21 1.99 -15.36
CA PRO A 70 0.31 2.93 -16.01
C PRO A 70 -1.05 2.95 -15.31
N TYR A 71 -1.65 4.13 -15.20
CA TYR A 71 -3.00 4.25 -14.68
C TYR A 71 -3.99 3.44 -15.51
N LYS A 72 -4.93 2.77 -14.82
CA LYS A 72 -5.98 1.97 -15.46
C LYS A 72 -7.05 2.81 -16.18
N ALA A 73 -7.12 4.11 -15.88
CA ALA A 73 -8.01 5.07 -16.54
C ALA A 73 -7.22 6.27 -17.04
N ASN A 74 -7.40 6.62 -18.31
CA ASN A 74 -6.77 7.76 -18.98
C ASN A 74 -7.76 8.87 -19.37
N ARG A 75 -9.05 8.71 -19.05
CA ARG A 75 -10.13 9.68 -19.27
C ARG A 75 -11.31 9.43 -18.34
N GLY A 76 -12.26 10.36 -18.31
CA GLY A 76 -13.50 10.23 -17.54
C GLY A 76 -13.32 10.46 -16.03
N VAL A 77 -14.35 10.13 -15.26
CA VAL A 77 -14.42 10.44 -13.82
C VAL A 77 -13.30 9.80 -13.01
N LEU A 78 -12.89 8.56 -13.33
CA LEU A 78 -11.81 7.89 -12.61
C LEU A 78 -10.45 8.54 -12.88
N HIS A 79 -10.21 9.04 -14.09
CA HIS A 79 -8.99 9.78 -14.36
C HIS A 79 -8.95 11.11 -13.61
N LYS A 80 -10.09 11.81 -13.51
CA LYS A 80 -10.20 13.02 -12.66
C LYS A 80 -9.92 12.69 -11.19
N TYR A 81 -10.46 11.58 -10.69
CA TYR A 81 -10.24 11.14 -9.31
C TYR A 81 -8.76 10.83 -9.06
N ILE A 82 -8.11 10.02 -9.91
CA ILE A 82 -6.68 9.70 -9.83
C ILE A 82 -5.82 10.97 -9.76
N LYS A 83 -6.21 12.04 -10.47
CA LYS A 83 -5.47 13.30 -10.50
C LYS A 83 -5.64 14.18 -9.28
N ASN A 84 -6.67 13.94 -8.46
CA ASN A 84 -7.07 14.84 -7.38
C ASN A 84 -7.04 14.18 -5.99
N VAL A 85 -7.15 12.86 -5.92
CA VAL A 85 -7.32 12.15 -4.65
C VAL A 85 -6.07 12.23 -3.79
N GLN A 86 -6.26 12.56 -2.52
CA GLN A 86 -5.21 12.54 -1.50
C GLN A 86 -5.04 11.13 -0.88
N PRO A 87 -3.92 10.84 -0.22
CA PRO A 87 -3.70 9.53 0.42
C PRO A 87 -4.79 9.13 1.42
N ALA A 88 -4.99 7.82 1.62
CA ALA A 88 -5.98 7.33 2.59
C ALA A 88 -5.70 7.78 4.03
N SER A 89 -4.44 8.06 4.38
CA SER A 89 -4.05 8.62 5.68
C SER A 89 -4.63 10.01 5.97
N VAL A 90 -5.08 10.73 4.94
CA VAL A 90 -5.75 12.04 5.05
C VAL A 90 -7.19 11.99 4.53
N GLY A 91 -7.75 10.80 4.33
CA GLY A 91 -9.19 10.62 4.08
C GLY A 91 -9.64 10.62 2.62
N CYS A 92 -8.73 10.48 1.65
CA CYS A 92 -9.10 10.40 0.23
C CYS A 92 -9.89 11.62 -0.31
N VAL A 93 -9.64 12.81 0.24
CA VAL A 93 -10.23 14.08 -0.21
C VAL A 93 -9.75 14.47 -1.61
N THR A 94 -10.47 15.35 -2.31
CA THR A 94 -10.22 15.65 -3.74
C THR A 94 -10.21 17.14 -4.09
N ASP A 95 -10.21 18.00 -3.07
CA ASP A 95 -10.43 19.46 -3.18
C ASP A 95 -9.48 20.31 -2.32
N GLU A 96 -8.36 19.70 -1.87
CA GLU A 96 -7.26 20.39 -1.17
C GLU A 96 -6.14 20.86 -2.12
#